data_AF-A0A9X2CTJ1-F1
#
_entry.id   AF-A0A9X2CTJ1-F1
#
_cell.length_a   1.000
_cell.length_b   1.000
_cell.length_c   1.000
_cell.angle_alpha   90.00
_cell.angle_beta   90.00
_cell.angle_gamma   90.00
#
_symmetry.space_group_name_H-M   'P 1'
#
loop_
_entity.id
_entity.type
_entity.pdbx_description
1 polymer ?
#
loop_
_entity_poly.entity_id
_entity_poly.type
_entity_poly.pdbx_seq_one_letter_code
_entity_poly.pdbx_strand_id
1 'polypeptide(L)' 'MMKNFKVKNHYLAEIEHTGEKSYKNRWSWDIYIAADENEEYRGKALAPGKGIEIPWTKLTGQDLLAEMMGLCESQMPKCS' A
#
# COMPACT_ATOMS: atom_id res chain seq x y z
N MET A 1 4.52 -23.27 -13.62
CA MET A 1 5.68 -22.55 -13.07
C MET A 1 5.16 -21.56 -12.04
N MET A 2 5.58 -21.65 -10.78
CA MET A 2 5.29 -20.59 -9.80
C MET A 2 6.08 -19.35 -10.24
N LYS A 3 5.39 -18.24 -10.51
CA LYS A 3 6.05 -16.97 -10.80
C LYS A 3 6.78 -16.51 -9.53
N ASN A 4 8.11 -16.41 -9.61
CA ASN A 4 8.94 -15.95 -8.49
C ASN A 4 8.94 -14.42 -8.45
N PHE A 5 8.02 -13.84 -7.68
CA PHE A 5 8.02 -12.41 -7.40
C PHE A 5 9.13 -12.10 -6.39
N LYS A 6 10.01 -11.16 -6.74
CA LYS A 6 11.07 -10.65 -5.84
C LYS A 6 10.71 -9.24 -5.41
N VAL A 7 10.77 -8.95 -4.11
CA VAL A 7 10.59 -7.58 -3.60
C VAL A 7 11.69 -6.70 -4.20
N LYS A 8 11.26 -5.65 -4.89
CA LYS A 8 12.13 -4.66 -5.53
C LYS A 8 12.26 -3.42 -4.67
N ASN A 9 11.14 -2.99 -4.07
CA ASN A 9 11.05 -1.76 -3.31
C ASN A 9 10.26 -1.99 -2.02
N HIS A 10 10.68 -1.29 -0.96
CA HIS A 10 9.96 -1.16 0.29
C HIS A 10 9.91 0.32 0.67
N TYR A 11 8.73 0.77 1.09
CA TYR A 11 8.45 2.15 1.48
C TYR A 11 7.75 2.16 2.83
N LEU A 12 8.08 3.17 3.64
CA LEU A 12 7.30 3.55 4.80
C LEU A 12 6.52 4.82 4.43
N ALA A 13 5.20 4.72 4.35
CA ALA A 13 4.32 5.82 3.98
C ALA A 13 3.48 6.26 5.18
N GLU A 14 3.40 7.57 5.43
CA GLU A 14 2.43 8.15 6.35
C GLU A 14 1.31 8.79 5.55
N ILE A 15 0.08 8.34 5.80
CA ILE A 15 -1.12 8.83 5.11
C ILE A 15 -2.01 9.50 6.16
N GLU A 16 -2.34 10.77 5.91
CA GLU A 16 -3.20 11.59 6.77
C GLU A 16 -4.53 11.86 6.08
N HIS A 17 -5.64 11.56 6.75
CA HIS A 17 -6.96 11.94 6.26
C HIS A 17 -7.20 13.43 6.54
N THR A 18 -7.46 14.24 5.50
CA THR A 18 -7.62 15.70 5.60
C THR A 18 -8.99 16.16 6.14
N GLY A 19 -9.80 15.26 6.69
CA GLY A 19 -11.06 15.56 7.37
C GLY A 19 -10.84 15.95 8.84
N GLU A 20 -10.95 17.25 9.13
CA GLU A 20 -11.00 17.94 10.43
C GLU A 20 -10.26 17.36 11.66
N LYS A 21 -9.24 18.12 12.09
CA LYS A 21 -8.79 18.40 13.48
C LYS A 21 -8.44 17.26 14.44
N SER A 22 -8.35 16.01 14.02
CA SER A 22 -7.86 14.94 14.89
C SER A 22 -6.55 14.36 14.37
N TYR A 23 -5.44 14.65 15.07
CA TYR A 23 -4.14 13.97 14.96
C TYR A 23 -4.22 12.43 15.02
N LYS A 24 -5.39 11.85 15.33
CA LYS A 24 -5.63 10.40 15.40
C LYS A 24 -5.90 9.74 14.03
N ASN A 25 -6.00 10.51 12.95
CA ASN A 25 -6.31 10.00 11.61
C ASN A 25 -5.08 9.73 10.73
N ARG A 26 -3.86 9.73 11.30
CA ARG A 26 -2.64 9.33 10.59
C ARG A 26 -2.38 7.84 10.69
N TRP A 27 -2.09 7.22 9.55
CA TRP A 27 -1.78 5.80 9.44
C TRP A 27 -0.40 5.64 8.81
N SER A 28 0.45 4.84 9.47
CA SER A 28 1.76 4.44 8.95
C SER A 28 1.63 3.09 8.26
N TRP A 29 2.10 3.00 7.02
CA TRP A 29 2.01 1.83 6.17
C TRP A 29 3.39 1.37 5.72
N ASP A 30 3.67 0.08 5.87
CA ASP A 30 4.76 -0.61 5.20
C ASP A 30 4.27 -1.11 3.84
N ILE A 31 4.81 -0.56 2.76
CA ILE A 31 4.42 -0.88 1.38
C ILE A 31 5.56 -1.65 0.71
N TYR A 32 5.25 -2.82 0.17
CA TYR A 32 6.17 -3.68 -0.56
C TYR A 32 5.73 -3.77 -2.02
N ILE A 33 6.67 -3.57 -2.94
CA ILE A 33 6.45 -3.76 -4.37
C ILE A 33 7.41 -4.83 -4.85
N ALA A 34 6.86 -5.86 -5.47
CA ALA A 34 7.58 -6.97 -6.04
C ALA A 34 7.32 -7.06 -7.54
N ALA A 35 8.29 -7.61 -8.28
CA ALA A 35 8.16 -7.88 -9.70
C ALA A 35 8.61 -9.30 -10.02
N ASP A 36 8.01 -9.92 -11.03
CA ASP A 36 8.52 -11.16 -11.63
C ASP A 36 9.50 -10.86 -12.79
N GLU A 37 9.93 -11.92 -13.49
CA GLU A 37 10.88 -11.82 -14.61
C GLU A 37 10.29 -11.13 -15.85
N ASN A 38 8.96 -11.00 -15.94
CA ASN A 38 8.26 -10.34 -17.04
C ASN A 38 7.83 -8.92 -16.68
N GLU A 39 8.38 -8.36 -15.59
CA GLU A 39 7.99 -7.06 -15.05
C GLU A 39 6.49 -6.96 -14.69
N GLU A 40 5.87 -8.09 -14.32
CA GLU A 40 4.55 -8.02 -13.68
C GLU A 40 4.73 -7.54 -12.24
N TYR A 41 4.08 -6.43 -11.89
CA TYR A 41 4.19 -5.84 -10.56
C TYR A 41 3.08 -6.32 -9.62
N ARG A 42 3.46 -6.59 -8.37
CA ARG A 42 2.54 -6.85 -7.27
C ARG A 42 2.89 -5.98 -6.07
N GLY A 43 1.85 -5.46 -5.43
CA GLY A 43 1.95 -4.65 -4.23
C GLY A 43 1.35 -5.35 -3.02
N LYS A 44 1.95 -5.18 -1.85
CA LYS A 44 1.41 -5.56 -0.54
C LYS A 44 1.59 -4.38 0.40
N ALA A 45 0.64 -4.16 1.30
CA ALA A 45 0.81 -3.15 2.33
C ALA A 45 0.34 -3.65 3.70
N LEU A 46 0.95 -3.14 4.75
CA LEU A 46 0.64 -3.44 6.14
C LEU A 46 0.50 -2.13 6.92
N ALA A 47 -0.53 -2.02 7.74
CA ALA A 47 -0.64 -0.99 8.77
C ALA A 47 -0.53 -1.66 10.15
N PRO A 48 0.68 -1.94 10.66
CA PRO A 48 0.87 -2.77 11.85
C PRO A 48 0.16 -2.21 13.09
N GLY A 49 0.21 -0.87 13.27
CA GLY A 49 -0.47 -0.19 14.36
C GLY A 49 -2.01 -0.24 14.31
N LYS A 50 -2.59 -0.71 13.21
CA LYS A 50 -4.03 -0.84 12.99
C LYS A 50 -4.48 -2.27 12.75
N GLY A 51 -3.55 -3.22 12.56
CA GLY A 51 -3.85 -4.62 12.29
C GLY A 51 -4.50 -4.86 10.92
N ILE A 52 -4.27 -3.98 9.94
CA ILE A 52 -4.85 -4.08 8.59
C ILE A 52 -3.76 -4.44 7.59
N GLU A 53 -4.11 -5.29 6.63
CA GLU A 53 -3.24 -5.64 5.51
C GLU A 53 -3.97 -5.54 4.16
N ILE A 54 -3.21 -5.16 3.15
CA ILE A 54 -3.57 -5.32 1.74
C ILE A 54 -2.74 -6.50 1.23
N PRO A 55 -3.37 -7.61 0.79
CA PRO A 55 -2.66 -8.77 0.27
C PRO A 55 -1.95 -8.44 -1.05
N TRP A 56 -1.10 -9.36 -1.53
CA TRP A 56 -0.39 -9.21 -2.80
C TRP A 56 -1.34 -9.03 -4.00
N THR A 57 -1.55 -7.79 -4.38
CA THR A 57 -2.45 -7.35 -5.47
C THR A 57 -1.64 -6.99 -6.71
N LYS A 58 -2.19 -7.29 -7.88
CA LYS A 58 -1.58 -6.90 -9.16
C LYS A 58 -1.64 -5.38 -9.31
N LEU A 59 -0.52 -4.76 -9.68
CA LEU A 59 -0.43 -3.35 -9.98
C LEU A 59 -0.36 -3.15 -11.50
N THR A 60 -1.01 -2.11 -11.99
CA THR A 60 -1.11 -1.82 -13.44
C THR A 60 -0.92 -0.35 -13.77
N GLY A 61 -0.83 0.52 -12.77
CA GLY A 61 -0.59 1.94 -12.92
C GLY A 61 0.84 2.25 -13.39
N GLN A 62 1.00 3.46 -13.93
CA GLN A 62 2.33 3.98 -14.28
C GLN A 62 3.16 4.31 -13.04
N ASP A 63 2.52 4.78 -11.97
CA ASP A 63 3.14 5.00 -10.66
C ASP A 63 2.61 3.96 -9.65
N LEU A 64 3.42 2.93 -9.43
CA LEU A 64 3.09 1.79 -8.58
C LEU A 64 2.94 2.19 -7.11
N LEU A 65 3.71 3.19 -6.65
CA LEU A 65 3.64 3.65 -5.27
C LEU A 65 2.36 4.46 -5.07
N ALA A 66 2.04 5.37 -5.99
CA ALA A 66 0.78 6.13 -5.93
C ALA A 66 -0.45 5.22 -5.99
N GLU A 67 -0.43 4.18 -6.83
CA GLU A 67 -1.48 3.15 -6.87
C GLU A 67 -1.63 2.45 -5.51
N MET A 68 -0.52 2.04 -4.88
CA MET A 68 -0.53 1.44 -3.55
C MET A 68 -1.01 2.40 -2.45
N MET A 69 -0.63 3.67 -2.50
CA MET A 69 -1.10 4.68 -1.56
C MET A 69 -2.61 4.88 -1.67
N GLY A 70 -3.17 4.93 -2.87
CA GLY A 70 -4.61 4.98 -3.08
C GLY A 70 -5.35 3.76 -2.53
N LEU A 71 -4.75 2.56 -2.66
CA LEU A 71 -5.29 1.35 -2.01
C LEU A 71 -5.26 1.47 -0.49
N CYS A 72 -4.17 1.97 0.10
CA CYS A 72 -4.05 2.19 1.55
C CYS A 72 -5.10 3.19 2.05
N GLU A 73 -5.27 4.32 1.36
CA GLU A 73 -6.31 5.31 1.66
C GLU A 73 -7.71 4.71 1.62
N SER A 74 -8.00 3.84 0.65
CA SER A 74 -9.31 3.20 0.54
C SER A 74 -9.68 2.29 1.71
N GLN A 75 -8.67 1.78 2.44
CA GLN A 75 -8.86 0.97 3.65
C GLN A 75 -9.05 1.82 4.92
N MET A 76 -8.75 3.12 4.86
CA MET A 76 -8.94 4.02 5.99
C MET A 76 -10.43 4.34 6.18
N PRO A 77 -10.91 4.48 7.42
CA PRO A 77 -12.29 4.89 7.69
C PRO A 77 -12.59 6.24 7.03
N LYS A 78 -13.67 6.29 6.25
CA LYS A 78 -14.18 7.57 5.75
C LYS A 78 -14.68 8.37 6.95
N CYS A 79 -14.16 9.58 7.13
CA CYS A 79 -14.72 10.52 8.10
C CYS A 79 -16.17 10.79 7.67
N SER A 80 -17.12 10.46 8.56
CA SER A 80 -18.56 10.68 8.38
C SER A 80 -18.92 12.13 8.64
#